data_AF-A0A2H0Z916-F1
#
_entry.id   AF-A0A2H0Z916-F1
#
_cell.length_a   1.000
_cell.length_b   1.000
_cell.length_c   1.000
_cell.angle_alpha   90.00
_cell.angle_beta   90.00
_cell.angle_gamma   90.00
#
_symmetry.space_group_name_H-M   'P 1'
#
loop_
_entity.id
_entity.type
_entity.pdbx_description
1 polymer ?
#
loop_
_entity_poly.entity_id
_entity_poly.type
_entity_poly.pdbx_seq_one_letter_code
_entity_poly.pdbx_strand_id
1 'polypeptide(L)'
;MRFFSSLFIASVITGFPLSAEDTCGGPLARSQIESFSLNLSTSVPAEKKYALLEKLSSSRLEQLKLLLEPFSESEKKLIARVKKRPPYLVTRVKADKLRSIFSGGALLSPDQAAQTGAVKEGVFTPLLEDRLFGGYNCVFASFGPYEGRVRYGEVVLHIDLKKAENKLWATLSSGWHFMKNNRPSGAKNDAEPSSDDIAAFAATVFTGPDVKEAFALIMTVFLRGRPAEERAGLIERLLAAETGPAFYSLVDAERLGYFEAKVDGRIGLESVESIEVPASEFEEIISWPEASKYKSKIYKY
;
A
#
# COMPACT_ATOMS: atom_id res chain seq x y z
N MET A 1 34.39 -21.25 -41.41
CA MET A 1 34.67 -19.91 -40.81
C MET A 1 33.43 -19.06 -41.03
N ARG A 2 32.59 -18.82 -39.99
CA ARG A 2 32.63 -17.64 -39.09
C ARG A 2 32.24 -16.36 -39.88
N PHE A 3 31.18 -15.58 -39.62
CA PHE A 3 30.53 -15.15 -38.37
C PHE A 3 29.06 -14.66 -38.59
N PHE A 4 28.17 -15.00 -37.64
CA PHE A 4 27.12 -14.21 -36.94
C PHE A 4 26.25 -13.20 -37.73
N SER A 5 24.94 -13.38 -37.92
CA SER A 5 23.82 -13.36 -36.95
C SER A 5 23.77 -12.17 -35.98
N SER A 6 22.87 -11.23 -36.26
CA SER A 6 22.20 -10.38 -35.26
C SER A 6 20.82 -9.98 -35.81
N LEU A 7 19.88 -10.90 -35.70
CA LEU A 7 18.46 -10.56 -35.73
C LEU A 7 18.19 -9.73 -34.46
N PHE A 8 17.99 -8.42 -34.62
CA PHE A 8 17.26 -7.64 -33.63
C PHE A 8 15.82 -8.15 -33.66
N ILE A 9 15.47 -9.04 -32.74
CA ILE A 9 14.09 -9.33 -32.41
C ILE A 9 13.57 -8.06 -31.72
N ALA A 10 12.96 -7.18 -32.50
CA ALA A 10 11.99 -6.23 -31.96
C ALA A 10 10.87 -7.08 -31.37
N SER A 11 10.94 -7.37 -30.08
CA SER A 11 9.78 -7.91 -29.37
C SER A 11 8.74 -6.79 -29.34
N VAL A 12 7.82 -6.88 -30.28
CA VAL A 12 6.56 -6.16 -30.27
C VAL A 12 5.79 -6.70 -29.06
N ILE A 13 5.99 -6.05 -27.91
CA ILE A 13 5.01 -6.10 -26.83
C ILE A 13 3.85 -5.24 -27.33
N THR A 14 2.97 -5.84 -28.14
CA THR A 14 1.58 -5.40 -28.27
C THR A 14 0.85 -5.92 -27.04
N GLY A 15 1.27 -5.43 -25.87
CA GLY A 15 0.47 -5.54 -24.66
C GLY A 15 -0.76 -4.66 -24.89
N PHE A 16 -1.94 -5.21 -24.63
CA PHE A 16 -3.20 -4.47 -24.61
C PHE A 16 -2.97 -3.07 -24.05
N PRO A 17 -3.38 -1.99 -24.75
CA PRO A 17 -3.45 -0.70 -24.10
C PRO A 17 -4.51 -0.88 -23.01
N LEU A 18 -4.08 -1.07 -21.76
CA LEU A 18 -4.93 -0.85 -20.61
C LEU A 18 -5.51 0.54 -20.83
N SER A 19 -6.82 0.60 -21.04
CA SER A 19 -7.50 1.86 -21.31
C SER A 19 -7.16 2.82 -20.18
N ALA A 20 -7.15 4.13 -20.46
CA ALA A 20 -6.98 5.19 -19.46
C ALA A 20 -8.00 5.13 -18.27
N GLU A 21 -8.89 4.14 -18.26
CA GLU A 21 -9.91 3.86 -17.26
C GLU A 21 -9.46 2.82 -16.20
N ASP A 22 -8.34 2.10 -16.38
CA ASP A 22 -7.84 1.13 -15.40
C ASP A 22 -7.05 1.79 -14.25
N THR A 23 -7.78 2.59 -13.47
CA THR A 23 -7.29 3.25 -12.25
C THR A 23 -6.84 2.27 -11.16
N CYS A 24 -6.14 2.75 -10.13
CA CYS A 24 -5.71 1.91 -9.01
C CYS A 24 -6.91 1.22 -8.33
N GLY A 25 -6.90 -0.11 -8.28
CA GLY A 25 -8.00 -0.95 -7.80
C GLY A 25 -9.05 -1.32 -8.86
N GLY A 26 -8.90 -0.89 -10.11
CA GLY A 26 -9.82 -1.15 -11.21
C GLY A 26 -10.08 -2.65 -11.47
N PRO A 27 -9.03 -3.47 -11.66
CA PRO A 27 -9.19 -4.92 -11.85
C PRO A 27 -9.96 -5.62 -10.73
N LEU A 28 -9.81 -5.16 -9.48
CA LEU A 28 -10.51 -5.72 -8.31
C LEU A 28 -12.01 -5.38 -8.33
N ALA A 29 -12.36 -4.16 -8.71
CA ALA A 29 -13.76 -3.79 -8.86
C ALA A 29 -14.41 -4.51 -10.05
N ARG A 30 -13.66 -4.69 -11.15
CA ARG A 30 -14.12 -5.45 -12.32
C ARG A 30 -14.39 -6.91 -11.97
N SER A 31 -13.48 -7.58 -11.25
CA SER A 31 -13.66 -8.98 -10.88
C SER A 31 -14.92 -9.20 -10.03
N GLN A 32 -15.32 -8.21 -9.22
CA GLN A 32 -16.59 -8.27 -8.49
C GLN A 32 -17.79 -8.22 -9.41
N ILE A 33 -17.80 -7.34 -10.41
CA ILE A 33 -18.91 -7.24 -11.38
C ILE A 33 -19.02 -8.55 -12.18
N GLU A 34 -17.89 -9.08 -12.63
CA GLU A 34 -17.81 -10.33 -13.38
C GLU A 34 -18.33 -11.53 -12.56
N SER A 35 -18.12 -11.53 -11.24
CA SER A 35 -18.65 -12.60 -10.37
C SER A 35 -20.19 -12.71 -10.37
N PHE A 36 -20.90 -11.62 -10.69
CA PHE A 36 -22.35 -11.64 -10.85
C PHE A 36 -22.80 -12.18 -12.21
N SER A 37 -21.88 -12.56 -13.10
CA SER A 37 -22.15 -13.00 -14.48
C SER A 37 -23.02 -12.00 -15.27
N LEU A 38 -22.96 -10.73 -14.89
CA LEU A 38 -23.64 -9.65 -15.58
C LEU A 38 -22.70 -9.15 -16.68
N ASN A 39 -23.10 -9.31 -17.95
CA ASN A 39 -22.43 -8.68 -19.10
C ASN A 39 -22.64 -7.16 -19.07
N LEU A 40 -22.03 -6.50 -18.09
CA LEU A 40 -21.99 -5.05 -17.98
C LEU A 40 -20.70 -4.54 -18.61
N SER A 41 -20.77 -3.35 -19.22
CA SER A 41 -19.64 -2.66 -19.85
C SER A 41 -18.36 -2.77 -19.01
N THR A 42 -17.23 -2.97 -19.70
CA THR A 42 -15.91 -3.31 -19.14
C THR A 42 -15.24 -2.20 -18.34
N SER A 43 -15.74 -0.97 -18.42
CA SER A 43 -15.23 0.16 -17.65
C SER A 43 -16.05 0.41 -16.40
N VAL A 44 -15.36 0.44 -15.25
CA VAL A 44 -15.95 0.75 -13.95
C VAL A 44 -15.68 2.22 -13.66
N PRO A 45 -16.70 3.10 -13.67
CA PRO A 45 -16.53 4.50 -13.27
C PRO A 45 -15.87 4.59 -11.89
N ALA A 46 -15.01 5.58 -11.69
CA ALA A 46 -14.22 5.71 -10.46
C ALA A 46 -15.09 5.73 -9.19
N GLU A 47 -16.25 6.41 -9.24
CA GLU A 47 -17.21 6.43 -8.13
C GLU A 47 -17.81 5.05 -7.84
N LYS A 48 -18.06 4.23 -8.85
CA LYS A 48 -18.55 2.85 -8.66
C LYS A 48 -17.46 1.92 -8.17
N LYS A 49 -16.21 2.13 -8.59
CA LYS A 49 -15.04 1.37 -8.12
C LYS A 49 -14.93 1.45 -6.60
N TYR A 50 -14.88 2.65 -6.04
CA TYR A 50 -14.74 2.81 -4.59
C TYR A 50 -15.93 2.25 -3.82
N ALA A 51 -17.16 2.46 -4.29
CA ALA A 51 -18.34 1.87 -3.67
C ALA A 51 -18.30 0.33 -3.65
N LEU A 52 -17.74 -0.31 -4.69
CA LEU A 52 -17.55 -1.76 -4.74
C LEU A 52 -16.46 -2.23 -3.77
N LEU A 53 -15.32 -1.54 -3.73
CA LEU A 53 -14.23 -1.85 -2.80
C LEU A 53 -14.65 -1.64 -1.34
N GLU A 54 -15.44 -0.61 -1.05
CA GLU A 54 -16.02 -0.37 0.28
C GLU A 54 -16.96 -1.50 0.71
N LYS A 55 -17.86 -1.95 -0.17
CA LYS A 55 -18.73 -3.10 0.12
C LYS A 55 -17.94 -4.37 0.41
N LEU A 56 -16.89 -4.63 -0.36
CA LEU A 56 -15.97 -5.74 -0.12
C LEU A 56 -15.31 -5.63 1.25
N SER A 57 -14.73 -4.46 1.53
CA SER A 57 -14.06 -4.15 2.78
C SER A 57 -14.97 -4.35 3.98
N SER A 58 -16.18 -3.79 3.97
CA SER A 58 -17.11 -3.88 5.10
C SER A 58 -17.61 -5.31 5.32
N SER A 59 -17.95 -6.03 4.25
CA SER A 59 -18.31 -7.46 4.35
C SER A 59 -17.18 -8.28 4.97
N ARG A 60 -15.93 -8.02 4.54
CA ARG A 60 -14.77 -8.74 5.04
C ARG A 60 -14.47 -8.40 6.50
N LEU A 61 -14.62 -7.14 6.88
CA LEU A 61 -14.42 -6.68 8.24
C LEU A 61 -15.38 -7.37 9.20
N GLU A 62 -16.65 -7.49 8.84
CA GLU A 62 -17.65 -8.19 9.64
C GLU A 62 -17.37 -9.69 9.74
N GLN A 63 -16.97 -10.35 8.64
CA GLN A 63 -16.53 -11.74 8.69
C GLN A 63 -15.33 -11.93 9.64
N LEU A 64 -14.35 -11.02 9.60
CA LEU A 64 -13.17 -11.10 10.45
C LEU A 64 -13.54 -10.91 11.93
N LYS A 65 -14.45 -9.98 12.25
CA LYS A 65 -14.98 -9.82 13.61
C LYS A 65 -15.65 -11.10 14.10
N LEU A 66 -16.58 -11.65 13.31
CA LEU A 66 -17.31 -12.87 13.65
C LEU A 66 -16.39 -14.06 13.90
N LEU A 67 -15.36 -14.24 13.07
CA LEU A 67 -14.37 -15.32 13.23
C LEU A 67 -13.46 -15.16 14.45
N LEU A 68 -13.28 -13.93 14.92
CA LEU A 68 -12.42 -13.62 16.06
C LEU A 68 -13.18 -13.54 17.39
N GLU A 69 -14.50 -13.46 17.37
CA GLU A 69 -15.28 -13.48 18.60
C GLU A 69 -15.27 -14.86 19.29
N PRO A 70 -15.30 -14.91 20.64
CA PRO A 70 -15.26 -13.77 21.56
C PRO A 70 -13.84 -13.21 21.77
N PHE A 71 -13.76 -11.90 22.04
CA PHE A 71 -12.52 -11.24 22.45
C PHE A 71 -12.36 -11.26 23.98
N SER A 72 -11.14 -11.53 24.44
CA SER A 72 -10.75 -11.31 25.84
C SER A 72 -10.68 -9.81 26.18
N GLU A 73 -10.69 -9.47 27.47
CA GLU A 73 -10.62 -8.07 27.91
C GLU A 73 -9.32 -7.37 27.49
N SER A 74 -8.20 -8.09 27.47
CA SER A 74 -6.92 -7.54 27.03
C SER A 74 -6.90 -7.29 25.52
N GLU A 75 -7.49 -8.20 24.72
CA GLU A 75 -7.67 -8.00 23.28
C GLU A 75 -8.58 -6.79 22.99
N LYS A 76 -9.71 -6.65 23.69
CA LYS A 76 -10.60 -5.49 23.54
C LYS A 76 -9.87 -4.17 23.82
N LYS A 77 -9.08 -4.12 24.90
CA LYS A 77 -8.26 -2.94 25.24
C LYS A 77 -7.25 -2.61 24.13
N LEU A 78 -6.60 -3.63 23.59
CA LEU A 78 -5.61 -3.46 22.54
C LEU A 78 -6.25 -3.01 21.21
N ILE A 79 -7.38 -3.62 20.83
CA ILE A 79 -8.17 -3.21 19.66
C ILE A 79 -8.61 -1.75 19.80
N ALA A 80 -9.17 -1.37 20.96
CA ALA A 80 -9.60 0.01 21.22
C ALA A 80 -8.43 0.99 21.15
N ARG A 81 -7.24 0.61 21.63
CA ARG A 81 -6.02 1.41 21.56
C ARG A 81 -5.62 1.70 20.11
N VAL A 82 -5.56 0.67 19.26
CA VAL A 82 -5.22 0.82 17.83
C VAL A 82 -6.28 1.60 17.08
N LYS A 83 -7.58 1.39 17.34
CA LYS A 83 -8.65 2.18 16.71
C LYS A 83 -8.56 3.67 17.07
N LYS A 84 -8.22 3.99 18.33
CA LYS A 84 -8.09 5.37 18.82
C LYS A 84 -6.83 6.07 18.29
N ARG A 85 -5.73 5.33 18.14
CA ARG A 85 -4.46 5.83 17.62
C ARG A 85 -4.00 4.86 16.55
N PRO A 86 -4.44 5.04 15.29
CA PRO A 86 -4.14 4.10 14.21
C PRO A 86 -2.66 4.11 13.82
N PRO A 87 -2.21 3.08 13.08
CA PRO A 87 -0.86 3.05 12.53
C PRO A 87 -0.57 4.19 11.58
N TYR A 88 0.72 4.40 11.31
CA TYR A 88 1.19 5.40 10.38
C TYR A 88 0.96 4.96 8.94
N LEU A 89 0.56 5.91 8.08
CA LEU A 89 0.57 5.77 6.63
C LEU A 89 1.86 6.41 6.10
N VAL A 90 2.77 5.59 5.60
CA VAL A 90 4.15 5.99 5.32
C VAL A 90 4.54 5.57 3.92
N THR A 91 5.12 6.47 3.16
CA THR A 91 5.81 6.11 1.91
C THR A 91 7.28 6.48 2.03
N ARG A 92 8.15 5.68 1.42
CA ARG A 92 9.58 5.98 1.35
C ARG A 92 9.98 6.19 -0.10
N VAL A 93 10.87 7.16 -0.31
CA VAL A 93 11.41 7.49 -1.63
C VAL A 93 12.92 7.72 -1.53
N LYS A 94 13.60 7.60 -2.65
CA LYS A 94 14.98 8.09 -2.77
C LYS A 94 14.97 9.61 -2.74
N ALA A 95 16.02 10.20 -2.18
CA ALA A 95 16.17 11.64 -2.08
C ALA A 95 16.27 12.33 -3.45
N ASP A 96 16.80 11.64 -4.45
CA ASP A 96 16.83 12.12 -5.84
C ASP A 96 15.41 12.38 -6.42
N LYS A 97 14.36 11.79 -5.83
CA LYS A 97 12.96 12.02 -6.21
C LYS A 97 12.35 13.22 -5.50
N LEU A 98 12.93 13.72 -4.41
CA LEU A 98 12.33 14.82 -3.66
C LEU A 98 12.19 16.10 -4.48
N ARG A 99 13.17 16.42 -5.36
CA ARG A 99 13.06 17.61 -6.21
C ARG A 99 11.85 17.56 -7.14
N SER A 100 11.58 16.41 -7.78
CA SER A 100 10.41 16.28 -8.66
C SER A 100 9.11 16.29 -7.86
N ILE A 101 9.09 15.67 -6.68
CA ILE A 101 7.95 15.71 -5.75
C ILE A 101 7.64 17.15 -5.30
N PHE A 102 8.66 17.93 -4.91
CA PHE A 102 8.48 19.33 -4.52
C PHE A 102 8.02 20.21 -5.68
N SER A 103 8.59 20.01 -6.87
CA SER A 103 8.21 20.74 -8.08
C SER A 103 6.76 20.46 -8.47
N GLY A 104 6.35 19.19 -8.44
CA GLY A 104 5.00 18.75 -8.78
C GLY A 104 3.98 18.96 -7.65
N GLY A 105 4.45 19.23 -6.43
CA GLY A 105 3.61 19.37 -5.24
C GLY A 105 2.91 18.07 -4.81
N ALA A 106 3.36 16.91 -5.30
CA ALA A 106 2.72 15.64 -5.04
C ALA A 106 3.68 14.46 -5.28
N LEU A 107 3.42 13.34 -4.60
CA LEU A 107 3.83 12.02 -5.06
C LEU A 107 2.87 11.58 -6.16
N LEU A 108 3.41 11.17 -7.30
CA LEU A 108 2.65 10.73 -8.47
C LEU A 108 2.79 9.22 -8.65
N SER A 109 1.73 8.57 -9.12
CA SER A 109 1.78 7.19 -9.61
C SER A 109 2.70 7.11 -10.84
N PRO A 110 3.24 5.92 -11.16
CA PRO A 110 4.01 5.71 -12.38
C PRO A 110 3.37 6.32 -13.65
N ASP A 111 2.08 6.07 -13.87
CA ASP A 111 1.35 6.56 -15.04
C ASP A 111 1.22 8.09 -15.05
N GLN A 112 0.81 8.72 -13.94
CA GLN A 112 0.70 10.18 -13.86
C GLN A 112 2.06 10.87 -14.01
N ALA A 113 3.10 10.25 -13.46
CA ALA A 113 4.45 10.78 -13.54
C ALA A 113 4.98 10.71 -14.99
N ALA A 114 4.62 9.67 -15.75
CA ALA A 114 4.91 9.57 -17.18
C ALA A 114 4.15 10.62 -18.01
N GLN A 115 2.85 10.79 -17.76
CA GLN A 115 2.01 11.77 -18.47
C GLN A 115 2.46 13.22 -18.27
N THR A 116 3.00 13.55 -17.08
CA THR A 116 3.47 14.90 -16.74
C THR A 116 4.92 15.16 -17.13
N GLY A 117 5.64 14.17 -17.66
CA GLY A 117 7.07 14.27 -17.94
C GLY A 117 7.94 14.44 -16.67
N ALA A 118 7.37 14.17 -15.49
CA ALA A 118 8.06 14.29 -14.20
C ALA A 118 9.09 13.17 -13.98
N VAL A 119 9.03 12.10 -14.77
CA VAL A 119 9.87 10.91 -14.65
C VAL A 119 11.05 10.99 -15.63
N LYS A 120 12.26 11.02 -15.09
CA LYS A 120 13.51 10.80 -15.87
C LYS A 120 13.98 9.34 -15.88
N GLU A 121 13.43 8.47 -15.03
CA GLU A 121 13.87 7.08 -14.84
C GLU A 121 12.69 6.11 -14.78
N GLY A 122 12.81 4.94 -15.41
CA GLY A 122 11.73 3.93 -15.42
C GLY A 122 11.23 3.59 -14.01
N VAL A 123 9.93 3.79 -13.77
CA VAL A 123 9.31 3.43 -12.49
C VAL A 123 9.13 1.91 -12.46
N PHE A 124 9.68 1.25 -11.44
CA PHE A 124 9.53 -0.19 -11.28
C PHE A 124 8.24 -0.51 -10.52
N THR A 125 7.18 -0.89 -11.24
CA THR A 125 6.03 -1.62 -10.69
C THR A 125 6.00 -2.98 -11.37
N PRO A 126 6.04 -4.11 -10.62
CA PRO A 126 5.94 -5.43 -11.24
C PRO A 126 4.66 -5.55 -12.06
N LEU A 127 4.76 -6.09 -13.28
CA LEU A 127 3.59 -6.31 -14.17
C LEU A 127 2.47 -7.10 -13.48
N LEU A 128 2.84 -8.02 -12.58
CA LEU A 128 1.88 -8.75 -11.77
C LEU A 128 1.01 -7.85 -10.89
N GLU A 129 1.57 -6.84 -10.23
CA GLU A 129 0.79 -5.90 -9.39
C GLU A 129 -0.19 -5.10 -10.26
N ASP A 130 0.25 -4.76 -11.47
CA ASP A 130 -0.59 -4.07 -12.46
C ASP A 130 -1.75 -4.92 -12.96
N ARG A 131 -1.50 -6.18 -13.29
CA ARG A 131 -2.56 -7.11 -13.70
C ARG A 131 -3.53 -7.45 -12.56
N LEU A 132 -3.03 -7.52 -11.32
CA LEU A 132 -3.88 -7.82 -10.16
C LEU A 132 -4.79 -6.65 -9.78
N PHE A 133 -4.31 -5.41 -9.86
CA PHE A 133 -5.06 -4.27 -9.33
C PHE A 133 -4.74 -2.90 -9.95
N GLY A 134 -4.06 -2.81 -11.09
CA GLY A 134 -3.73 -1.53 -11.73
C GLY A 134 -2.63 -0.77 -10.99
N GLY A 135 -1.62 -1.48 -10.48
CA GLY A 135 -0.46 -0.96 -9.78
C GLY A 135 0.24 0.24 -10.44
N TYR A 136 0.27 0.38 -11.78
CA TYR A 136 0.86 1.58 -12.41
C TYR A 136 0.12 2.87 -12.09
N ASN A 137 -1.15 2.77 -11.69
CA ASN A 137 -1.98 3.88 -11.28
C ASN A 137 -1.96 4.12 -9.77
N CYS A 138 -1.20 3.34 -9.00
CA CYS A 138 -1.13 3.46 -7.54
C CYS A 138 0.11 4.24 -7.07
N VAL A 139 -0.06 5.06 -6.05
CA VAL A 139 1.03 5.44 -5.13
C VAL A 139 1.04 4.45 -3.98
N PHE A 140 2.17 3.76 -3.80
CA PHE A 140 2.33 2.75 -2.76
C PHE A 140 2.76 3.37 -1.42
N ALA A 141 2.20 2.84 -0.34
CA ALA A 141 2.52 3.19 1.03
C ALA A 141 2.49 1.95 1.93
N SER A 142 3.05 2.09 3.11
CA SER A 142 2.99 1.15 4.22
C SER A 142 1.97 1.66 5.22
N PHE A 143 1.11 0.78 5.73
CA PHE A 143 0.25 1.07 6.87
C PHE A 143 0.62 0.12 8.02
N GLY A 144 1.24 0.68 9.06
CA GLY A 144 1.84 -0.11 10.15
C GLY A 144 3.06 0.57 10.76
N PRO A 145 4.28 0.24 10.31
CA PRO A 145 5.54 0.71 10.89
C PRO A 145 5.70 2.23 10.75
N TYR A 146 6.25 2.88 11.80
CA TYR A 146 6.50 4.32 11.83
C TYR A 146 7.40 4.79 10.68
N GLU A 147 8.45 4.02 10.37
CA GLU A 147 9.43 4.40 9.34
C GLU A 147 9.13 3.77 7.97
N GLY A 148 8.05 3.00 7.81
CA GLY A 148 7.82 2.23 6.59
C GLY A 148 8.86 1.11 6.39
N ARG A 149 9.18 0.79 5.12
CA ARG A 149 10.14 -0.27 4.76
C ARG A 149 11.37 0.33 4.08
N VAL A 150 12.53 0.26 4.75
CA VAL A 150 13.81 0.88 4.34
C VAL A 150 14.20 0.63 2.88
N ARG A 151 13.89 -0.56 2.33
CA ARG A 151 14.22 -0.92 0.94
C ARG A 151 13.65 0.03 -0.14
N TYR A 152 12.64 0.84 0.19
CA TYR A 152 11.98 1.73 -0.77
C TYR A 152 12.60 3.14 -0.85
N GLY A 153 13.60 3.43 -0.02
CA GLY A 153 14.34 4.69 -0.06
C GLY A 153 14.66 5.22 1.32
N GLU A 154 15.52 6.20 1.38
CA GLU A 154 16.04 6.82 2.58
C GLU A 154 15.09 7.89 3.14
N VAL A 155 14.35 8.61 2.29
CA VAL A 155 13.42 9.64 2.75
C VAL A 155 12.10 9.03 3.20
N VAL A 156 11.60 9.46 4.36
CA VAL A 156 10.31 9.02 4.92
C VAL A 156 9.27 10.13 4.79
N LEU A 157 8.11 9.82 4.21
CA LEU A 157 6.99 10.75 4.12
C LEU A 157 5.81 10.20 4.91
N HIS A 158 5.43 10.92 5.96
CA HIS A 158 4.27 10.59 6.79
C HIS A 158 3.05 11.27 6.20
N ILE A 159 2.04 10.47 5.87
CA ILE A 159 0.82 10.93 5.21
C ILE A 159 -0.29 11.03 6.25
N ASP A 160 -0.97 12.17 6.28
CA ASP A 160 -2.17 12.40 7.07
C ASP A 160 -3.25 11.43 6.62
N LEU A 161 -3.50 10.43 7.45
CA LEU A 161 -4.46 9.37 7.18
C LEU A 161 -5.85 9.91 6.88
N LYS A 162 -6.29 11.00 7.52
CA LYS A 162 -7.63 11.57 7.30
C LYS A 162 -7.75 12.19 5.92
N LYS A 163 -6.67 12.77 5.39
CA LYS A 163 -6.64 13.37 4.05
C LYS A 163 -6.53 12.31 2.95
N ALA A 164 -5.96 11.15 3.25
CA ALA A 164 -5.85 10.04 2.31
C ALA A 164 -7.06 9.06 2.34
N GLU A 165 -7.85 9.05 3.42
CA GLU A 165 -8.85 8.01 3.75
C GLU A 165 -9.77 7.65 2.58
N ASN A 166 -10.35 8.64 1.89
CA ASN A 166 -11.33 8.39 0.82
C ASN A 166 -10.73 7.80 -0.47
N LYS A 167 -9.40 7.81 -0.61
CA LYS A 167 -8.70 7.25 -1.78
C LYS A 167 -7.78 6.09 -1.41
N LEU A 168 -7.69 5.79 -0.12
CA LEU A 168 -6.84 4.78 0.47
C LEU A 168 -7.55 3.44 0.44
N TRP A 169 -6.83 2.43 -0.04
CA TRP A 169 -7.14 1.03 0.22
C TRP A 169 -5.86 0.27 0.51
N ALA A 170 -5.96 -0.86 1.18
CA ALA A 170 -4.81 -1.63 1.61
C ALA A 170 -5.09 -3.12 1.54
N THR A 171 -4.01 -3.90 1.42
CA THR A 171 -4.05 -5.37 1.43
C THR A 171 -3.08 -5.91 2.46
N LEU A 172 -3.30 -7.15 2.92
CA LEU A 172 -2.45 -7.82 3.90
C LEU A 172 -1.00 -8.03 3.43
N SER A 173 -0.79 -8.05 2.11
CA SER A 173 0.52 -8.18 1.50
C SER A 173 0.53 -7.57 0.10
N SER A 174 1.71 -7.48 -0.50
CA SER A 174 1.82 -7.19 -1.94
C SER A 174 1.18 -8.29 -2.78
N GLY A 175 0.81 -7.98 -4.02
CA GLY A 175 0.31 -8.95 -4.99
C GLY A 175 1.34 -10.06 -5.24
N TRP A 176 2.62 -9.71 -5.36
CA TRP A 176 3.68 -10.71 -5.47
C TRP A 176 3.74 -11.68 -4.28
N HIS A 177 3.68 -11.17 -3.04
CA HIS A 177 3.73 -12.02 -1.86
C HIS A 177 2.46 -12.89 -1.74
N PHE A 178 1.30 -12.32 -2.07
CA PHE A 178 0.05 -13.06 -2.15
C PHE A 178 0.15 -14.22 -3.14
N MET A 179 0.63 -13.97 -4.36
CA MET A 179 0.77 -14.99 -5.40
C MET A 179 1.79 -16.05 -5.02
N LYS A 180 2.91 -15.67 -4.40
CA LYS A 180 3.90 -16.64 -3.90
C LYS A 180 3.29 -17.61 -2.88
N ASN A 181 2.42 -17.11 -1.99
CA ASN A 181 1.81 -17.93 -0.94
C ASN A 181 0.69 -18.83 -1.49
N ASN A 182 -0.08 -18.36 -2.48
CA ASN A 182 -1.20 -19.11 -3.06
C ASN A 182 -0.80 -19.97 -4.27
N ARG A 183 0.34 -19.68 -4.91
CA ARG A 183 0.91 -20.44 -6.04
C ARG A 183 2.42 -20.68 -5.87
N PRO A 184 2.85 -21.50 -4.89
CA PRO A 184 4.27 -21.68 -4.56
C PRO A 184 5.13 -22.18 -5.73
N SER A 185 4.54 -22.94 -6.65
CA SER A 185 5.20 -23.53 -7.83
C SER A 185 5.09 -22.68 -9.11
N GLY A 186 4.37 -21.56 -9.10
CA GLY A 186 4.04 -20.77 -10.31
C GLY A 186 4.25 -19.26 -10.22
N ALA A 187 4.62 -18.72 -9.05
CA ALA A 187 4.81 -17.29 -8.86
C ALA A 187 6.11 -16.78 -9.52
N LYS A 188 6.02 -16.35 -10.79
CA LYS A 188 7.01 -15.50 -11.44
C LYS A 188 6.48 -14.07 -11.52
N ASN A 189 7.38 -13.08 -11.57
CA ASN A 189 7.03 -11.65 -11.64
C ASN A 189 6.13 -11.27 -12.84
N ASP A 190 6.09 -12.14 -13.86
CA ASP A 190 5.37 -11.93 -15.13
C ASP A 190 4.23 -12.93 -15.34
N ALA A 191 3.85 -13.71 -14.32
CA ALA A 191 2.71 -14.61 -14.41
C ALA A 191 1.41 -13.80 -14.61
N GLU A 192 0.52 -14.27 -15.47
CA GLU A 192 -0.83 -13.73 -15.61
C GLU A 192 -1.69 -14.26 -14.45
N PRO A 193 -2.26 -13.40 -13.58
CA PRO A 193 -3.23 -13.83 -12.59
C PRO A 193 -4.52 -14.30 -13.28
N SER A 194 -5.12 -15.39 -12.81
CA SER A 194 -6.47 -15.77 -13.26
C SER A 194 -7.54 -14.89 -12.60
N SER A 195 -8.76 -14.94 -13.13
CA SER A 195 -9.93 -14.32 -12.49
C SER A 195 -10.09 -14.76 -11.03
N ASP A 196 -9.83 -16.02 -10.72
CA ASP A 196 -9.88 -16.56 -9.36
C ASP A 196 -8.78 -15.96 -8.46
N ASP A 197 -7.59 -15.68 -8.99
CA ASP A 197 -6.53 -15.02 -8.20
C ASP A 197 -6.93 -13.59 -7.86
N ILE A 198 -7.48 -12.86 -8.83
CA ILE A 198 -7.92 -11.47 -8.63
C ILE A 198 -9.06 -11.44 -7.60
N ALA A 199 -10.02 -12.36 -7.70
CA ALA A 199 -11.10 -12.48 -6.73
C ALA A 199 -10.57 -12.83 -5.32
N ALA A 200 -9.63 -13.78 -5.22
CA ALA A 200 -9.02 -14.15 -3.95
C ALA A 200 -8.17 -13.02 -3.36
N PHE A 201 -7.47 -12.24 -4.19
CA PHE A 201 -6.74 -11.05 -3.76
C PHE A 201 -7.68 -9.94 -3.30
N ALA A 202 -8.78 -9.72 -4.01
CA ALA A 202 -9.83 -8.76 -3.65
C ALA A 202 -10.43 -9.05 -2.26
N ALA A 203 -10.48 -10.33 -1.85
CA ALA A 203 -10.91 -10.73 -0.50
C ALA A 203 -9.94 -10.32 0.63
N THR A 204 -8.79 -9.73 0.30
CA THR A 204 -7.80 -9.19 1.25
C THR A 204 -7.83 -7.66 1.37
N VAL A 205 -8.74 -7.00 0.64
CA VAL A 205 -8.82 -5.54 0.54
C VAL A 205 -9.59 -4.94 1.72
N PHE A 206 -9.03 -3.87 2.28
CA PHE A 206 -9.70 -2.97 3.20
C PHE A 206 -9.60 -1.54 2.70
N THR A 207 -10.66 -0.74 2.81
CA THR A 207 -10.69 0.65 2.32
C THR A 207 -10.81 1.66 3.44
N GLY A 208 -10.35 2.89 3.19
CA GLY A 208 -10.49 4.08 4.03
C GLY A 208 -10.74 3.84 5.53
N PRO A 209 -12.00 3.95 5.99
CA PRO A 209 -12.34 3.84 7.41
C PRO A 209 -12.10 2.45 8.00
N ASP A 210 -12.27 1.39 7.22
CA ASP A 210 -12.16 0.00 7.67
C ASP A 210 -10.71 -0.41 7.89
N VAL A 211 -9.75 0.22 7.19
CA VAL A 211 -8.32 -0.11 7.27
C VAL A 211 -7.80 -0.10 8.73
N LYS A 212 -8.27 0.87 9.54
CA LYS A 212 -7.86 1.01 10.95
C LYS A 212 -8.35 -0.16 11.79
N GLU A 213 -9.63 -0.52 11.64
CA GLU A 213 -10.24 -1.61 12.39
C GLU A 213 -9.71 -2.96 11.93
N ALA A 214 -9.57 -3.16 10.62
CA ALA A 214 -8.97 -4.33 10.02
C ALA A 214 -7.55 -4.58 10.55
N PHE A 215 -6.71 -3.54 10.65
CA PHE A 215 -5.37 -3.68 11.20
C PHE A 215 -5.40 -4.18 12.66
N ALA A 216 -6.28 -3.63 13.49
CA ALA A 216 -6.43 -4.04 14.88
C ALA A 216 -6.86 -5.52 15.01
N LEU A 217 -7.76 -5.96 14.14
CA LEU A 217 -8.23 -7.36 14.11
C LEU A 217 -7.15 -8.31 13.57
N ILE A 218 -6.44 -7.94 12.51
CA ILE A 218 -5.33 -8.74 11.97
C ILE A 218 -4.20 -8.86 12.99
N MET A 219 -3.91 -7.79 13.75
CA MET A 219 -2.98 -7.86 14.86
C MET A 219 -3.41 -8.90 15.91
N THR A 220 -4.71 -8.99 16.18
CA THR A 220 -5.27 -10.03 17.05
C THR A 220 -5.09 -11.44 16.48
N VAL A 221 -5.25 -11.62 15.15
CA VAL A 221 -4.94 -12.90 14.48
C VAL A 221 -3.49 -13.32 14.73
N PHE A 222 -2.53 -12.41 14.50
CA PHE A 222 -1.12 -12.70 14.71
C PHE A 222 -0.78 -13.03 16.17
N LEU A 223 -1.38 -12.30 17.12
CA LEU A 223 -1.23 -12.58 18.54
C LEU A 223 -1.80 -13.95 18.92
N ARG A 224 -2.97 -14.31 18.40
CA ARG A 224 -3.60 -15.62 18.66
C ARG A 224 -2.84 -16.78 18.02
N GLY A 225 -2.06 -16.52 16.98
CA GLY A 225 -1.15 -17.49 16.38
C GLY A 225 0.08 -17.81 17.24
N ARG A 226 0.31 -17.10 18.36
CA ARG A 226 1.43 -17.34 19.29
C ARG A 226 1.08 -18.36 20.38
N PRO A 227 2.07 -19.07 20.95
CA PRO A 227 1.90 -19.82 22.19
C PRO A 227 1.28 -18.96 23.30
N ALA A 228 0.46 -19.57 24.18
CA ALA A 228 -0.38 -18.83 25.13
C ALA A 228 0.42 -17.92 26.08
N GLU A 229 1.56 -18.39 26.57
CA GLU A 229 2.45 -17.62 27.45
C GLU A 229 3.11 -16.43 26.73
N GLU A 230 3.67 -16.67 25.53
CA GLU A 230 4.24 -15.63 24.66
C GLU A 230 3.18 -14.57 24.32
N ARG A 231 1.98 -15.00 23.95
CA ARG A 231 0.84 -14.12 23.65
C ARG A 231 0.50 -13.22 24.85
N ALA A 232 0.41 -13.80 26.05
CA ALA A 232 0.05 -13.05 27.25
C ALA A 232 1.11 -11.98 27.56
N GLY A 233 2.40 -12.35 27.58
CA GLY A 233 3.49 -11.41 27.81
C GLY A 233 3.59 -10.33 26.74
N LEU A 234 3.34 -10.68 25.47
CA LEU A 234 3.37 -9.70 24.38
C LEU A 234 2.20 -8.71 24.44
N ILE A 235 0.99 -9.16 24.78
CA ILE A 235 -0.15 -8.26 24.99
C ILE A 235 0.13 -7.29 26.15
N GLU A 236 0.72 -7.77 27.25
CA GLU A 236 1.10 -6.92 28.37
C GLU A 236 2.12 -5.84 27.94
N ARG A 237 3.19 -6.24 27.23
CA ARG A 237 4.18 -5.31 26.66
C ARG A 237 3.54 -4.26 25.74
N LEU A 238 2.63 -4.68 24.86
CA LEU A 238 1.93 -3.76 23.93
C LEU A 238 1.03 -2.77 24.67
N LEU A 239 0.33 -3.21 25.71
CA LEU A 239 -0.52 -2.34 26.51
C LEU A 239 0.30 -1.35 27.36
N ALA A 240 1.48 -1.78 27.84
CA ALA A 240 2.41 -0.96 28.62
C ALA A 240 3.26 0.00 27.76
N ALA A 241 3.46 -0.30 26.48
CA ALA A 241 4.29 0.52 25.60
C ALA A 241 3.79 1.97 25.51
N GLU A 242 4.70 2.91 25.34
CA GLU A 242 4.36 4.30 25.02
C GLU A 242 3.64 4.36 23.68
N THR A 243 2.66 5.24 23.56
CA THR A 243 1.87 5.40 22.33
C THR A 243 2.68 6.03 21.19
N GLY A 244 2.20 5.88 19.95
CA GLY A 244 2.86 6.50 18.80
C GLY A 244 4.02 5.65 18.29
N PRO A 245 5.19 6.22 17.98
CA PRO A 245 6.28 5.49 17.31
C PRO A 245 6.74 4.27 18.10
N ALA A 246 6.92 4.38 19.42
CA ALA A 246 7.39 3.28 20.26
C ALA A 246 6.46 2.05 20.21
N PHE A 247 5.14 2.26 20.28
CA PHE A 247 4.16 1.18 20.14
C PHE A 247 4.26 0.50 18.77
N TYR A 248 4.35 1.28 17.69
CA TYR A 248 4.35 0.72 16.34
C TYR A 248 5.69 0.10 15.93
N SER A 249 6.80 0.56 16.51
CA SER A 249 8.09 -0.14 16.41
C SER A 249 8.04 -1.51 17.08
N LEU A 250 7.35 -1.64 18.23
CA LEU A 250 7.14 -2.94 18.87
C LEU A 250 6.24 -3.85 18.01
N VAL A 251 5.14 -3.32 17.47
CA VAL A 251 4.25 -4.06 16.55
C VAL A 251 5.00 -4.61 15.34
N ASP A 252 5.89 -3.80 14.74
CA ASP A 252 6.68 -4.23 13.58
C ASP A 252 7.78 -5.25 13.95
N ALA A 253 8.50 -5.02 15.06
CA ALA A 253 9.53 -5.93 15.55
C ALA A 253 8.97 -7.34 15.83
N GLU A 254 7.76 -7.40 16.38
CA GLU A 254 7.05 -8.64 16.72
C GLU A 254 6.23 -9.18 15.54
N ARG A 255 6.30 -8.53 14.37
CA ARG A 255 5.62 -8.91 13.11
C ARG A 255 4.11 -9.09 13.27
N LEU A 256 3.47 -8.18 14.01
CA LEU A 256 2.06 -8.29 14.36
C LEU A 256 1.12 -7.60 13.37
N GLY A 257 1.62 -7.05 12.26
CA GLY A 257 0.75 -6.48 11.24
C GLY A 257 1.47 -5.49 10.36
N TYR A 258 1.19 -5.59 9.06
CA TYR A 258 1.64 -4.67 8.04
C TYR A 258 0.63 -4.76 6.90
N PHE A 259 0.07 -3.64 6.48
CA PHE A 259 -0.68 -3.59 5.22
C PHE A 259 0.11 -2.82 4.18
N GLU A 260 0.04 -3.31 2.94
CA GLU A 260 0.49 -2.55 1.79
C GLU A 260 -0.65 -1.67 1.31
N ALA A 261 -0.53 -0.38 1.61
CA ALA A 261 -1.48 0.65 1.24
C ALA A 261 -1.24 1.15 -0.18
N LYS A 262 -2.33 1.53 -0.84
CA LYS A 262 -2.38 2.10 -2.18
C LYS A 262 -3.27 3.34 -2.13
N VAL A 263 -2.82 4.39 -2.81
CA VAL A 263 -3.61 5.60 -3.08
C VAL A 263 -3.68 5.80 -4.57
N ASP A 264 -4.87 6.09 -5.09
CA ASP A 264 -5.11 6.23 -6.53
C ASP A 264 -4.51 7.53 -7.09
N GLY A 265 -3.69 7.39 -8.14
CA GLY A 265 -3.11 8.46 -8.93
C GLY A 265 -2.02 9.26 -8.22
N ARG A 266 -2.34 9.99 -7.15
CA ARG A 266 -1.40 10.90 -6.48
C ARG A 266 -1.71 11.17 -5.03
N ILE A 267 -0.67 11.52 -4.28
CA ILE A 267 -0.73 12.07 -2.93
C ILE A 267 -0.15 13.47 -2.95
N GLY A 268 -0.99 14.49 -2.79
CA GLY A 268 -0.51 15.87 -2.71
C GLY A 268 0.29 16.14 -1.43
N LEU A 269 1.29 17.02 -1.51
CA LEU A 269 2.13 17.38 -0.36
C LEU A 269 1.35 18.15 0.73
N GLU A 270 0.16 18.65 0.44
CA GLU A 270 -0.80 19.14 1.44
C GLU A 270 -1.27 18.04 2.41
N SER A 271 -1.24 16.78 1.97
CA SER A 271 -1.58 15.60 2.75
C SER A 271 -0.39 14.97 3.47
N VAL A 272 0.83 15.46 3.24
CA VAL A 272 2.02 15.00 3.95
C VAL A 272 2.19 15.82 5.23
N GLU A 273 2.36 15.15 6.37
CA GLU A 273 2.55 15.77 7.69
C GLU A 273 4.02 16.10 7.95
N SER A 274 4.90 15.14 7.65
CA SER A 274 6.36 15.29 7.78
C SER A 274 7.09 14.58 6.65
N ILE A 275 8.27 15.10 6.34
CA ILE A 275 9.26 14.57 5.42
C ILE A 275 10.56 14.45 6.19
N GLU A 276 10.91 13.24 6.60
CA GLU A 276 12.14 12.95 7.33
C GLU A 276 13.24 12.57 6.33
N VAL A 277 14.37 13.28 6.39
CA VAL A 277 15.51 13.10 5.48
C VAL A 277 16.77 12.77 6.28
N PRO A 278 17.71 11.97 5.71
CA PRO A 278 18.97 11.68 6.37
C PRO A 278 19.73 12.97 6.73
N ALA A 279 20.32 13.02 7.92
CA ALA A 279 21.12 14.16 8.36
C ALA A 279 22.21 14.59 7.36
N SER A 280 22.80 13.63 6.61
CA SER A 280 23.81 13.89 5.58
C SER A 280 23.30 14.68 4.37
N GLU A 281 21.99 14.68 4.13
CA GLU A 281 21.37 15.29 2.95
C GLU A 281 20.50 16.51 3.30
N PHE A 282 20.21 16.71 4.59
CA PHE A 282 19.29 17.72 5.08
C PHE A 282 19.63 19.14 4.59
N GLU A 283 20.86 19.60 4.80
CA GLU A 283 21.30 20.96 4.43
C GLU A 283 21.19 21.20 2.92
N GLU A 284 21.50 20.17 2.12
CA GLU A 284 21.34 20.26 0.68
C GLU A 284 19.86 20.38 0.30
N ILE A 285 19.01 19.51 0.82
CA ILE A 285 17.58 19.46 0.51
C ILE A 285 16.87 20.77 0.87
N ILE A 286 17.14 21.34 2.04
CA ILE A 286 16.50 22.60 2.45
C ILE A 286 17.04 23.82 1.69
N SER A 287 18.19 23.70 1.02
CA SER A 287 18.73 24.78 0.17
C SER A 287 18.01 24.89 -1.17
N TRP A 288 17.32 23.82 -1.62
CA TRP A 288 16.67 23.78 -2.91
C TRP A 288 15.51 24.80 -3.00
N PRO A 289 15.42 25.59 -4.10
CA PRO A 289 14.30 26.50 -4.33
C PRO A 289 12.93 25.81 -4.25
N GLU A 290 12.83 24.59 -4.78
CA GLU A 290 11.63 23.76 -4.81
C GLU A 290 11.14 23.38 -3.40
N ALA A 291 12.07 23.20 -2.45
CA ALA A 291 11.76 22.85 -1.07
C ALA A 291 11.21 24.04 -0.26
N SER A 292 11.34 25.29 -0.75
CA SER A 292 11.01 26.52 0.00
C SER A 292 9.61 26.52 0.62
N LYS A 293 8.60 26.02 -0.11
CA LYS A 293 7.20 25.96 0.33
C LYS A 293 6.95 24.89 1.39
N TYR A 294 7.84 23.92 1.52
CA TYR A 294 7.66 22.72 2.35
C TYR A 294 8.63 22.65 3.52
N LYS A 295 9.51 23.65 3.71
CA LYS A 295 10.55 23.66 4.76
C LYS A 295 10.02 23.33 6.16
N SER A 296 8.83 23.81 6.52
CA SER A 296 8.21 23.54 7.83
C SER A 296 7.78 22.08 8.03
N LYS A 297 7.85 21.26 6.99
CA LYS A 297 7.57 19.82 7.02
C LYS A 297 8.82 18.96 6.90
N ILE A 298 9.99 19.55 6.65
CA ILE A 298 11.24 18.81 6.42
C ILE A 298 12.01 18.71 7.74
N TYR A 299 12.28 17.48 8.17
CA TYR A 299 12.98 17.18 9.42
C TYR A 299 14.21 16.32 9.13
N LYS A 300 15.27 16.55 9.89
CA LYS A 300 16.43 15.64 9.91
C LYS A 300 16.17 14.49 10.88
N TYR A 301 16.65 13.31 10.55
CA TYR A 301 16.73 12.17 11.47
C TYR A 301 18.11 11.51 11.40
#